data_AF-Q97HH4-F1
#
_entry.id   AF-Q97HH4-F1
#
_cell.length_a   1.000
_cell.length_b   1.000
_cell.length_c   1.000
_cell.angle_alpha   90.00
_cell.angle_beta   90.00
_cell.angle_gamma   90.00
#
_symmetry.space_group_name_H-M   'P 1'
#
loop_
_entity.id
_entity.type
_entity.pdbx_description
1 polymer ?
#
loop_
_entity_poly.entity_id
_entity_poly.type
_entity_poly.pdbx_seq_one_letter_code
_entity_poly.pdbx_strand_id
1 'polypeptide(L)'
;MYNDHIRNRIIEISKKQECLLELLQMLSREAMIYYCPCDSENSLAKVIINKNKYVVIATSKEILTESKHYLNINNIIEVDAISIIRNILRMEIQGAIINLGDESQLVLDTNMLKLLYREVIVMDLYIKGGAYVIQNNKDYLLVDVEGIRYLNIALTEDDSEKLKKELNEKGNILFKSWKEIFPYFVVTKCNALIYNFNKKDMVLIEEPYLGWLYDSPFQ
;
A
#
# COMPACT_ATOMS: atom_id res chain seq x y z
N MET A 1 -8.72 -23.10 -2.82
CA MET A 1 -9.80 -23.05 -3.84
C MET A 1 -10.61 -21.74 -3.84
N TYR A 2 -10.14 -20.65 -3.20
CA TYR A 2 -10.79 -19.33 -3.23
C TYR A 2 -10.28 -18.41 -4.36
N ASN A 3 -9.30 -18.85 -5.14
CA ASN A 3 -8.53 -17.98 -6.04
C ASN A 3 -9.07 -17.90 -7.47
N ASP A 4 -9.82 -18.89 -7.95
CA ASP A 4 -10.24 -18.94 -9.36
C ASP A 4 -11.30 -17.88 -9.71
N HIS A 5 -12.24 -17.60 -8.79
CA HIS A 5 -13.26 -16.57 -9.03
C HIS A 5 -12.66 -15.16 -8.99
N ILE A 6 -11.70 -14.92 -8.10
CA ILE A 6 -11.01 -13.64 -7.98
C ILE A 6 -10.10 -13.44 -9.19
N ARG A 7 -9.33 -14.47 -9.57
CA ARG A 7 -8.51 -14.48 -10.78
C ARG A 7 -9.34 -14.20 -12.03
N ASN A 8 -10.46 -14.90 -12.23
CA ASN A 8 -11.31 -14.70 -13.40
C ASN A 8 -11.90 -13.27 -13.46
N ARG A 9 -12.21 -12.68 -12.29
CA ARG A 9 -12.70 -11.30 -12.21
C ARG A 9 -11.59 -10.27 -12.46
N ILE A 10 -10.36 -10.53 -12.01
CA ILE A 10 -9.16 -9.74 -12.36
C ILE A 10 -8.92 -9.75 -13.87
N ILE A 11 -9.04 -10.91 -14.53
CA ILE A 11 -8.92 -11.08 -16.00
C ILE A 11 -9.99 -10.30 -16.75
N GLU A 12 -11.23 -10.34 -16.28
CA GLU A 12 -12.33 -9.65 -16.95
C GLU A 12 -12.21 -8.12 -16.81
N ILE A 13 -11.80 -7.65 -15.64
CA ILE A 13 -11.67 -6.23 -15.33
C ILE A 13 -10.41 -5.63 -16.00
N SER A 14 -9.28 -6.33 -16.05
CA SER A 14 -8.06 -5.83 -16.71
C SER A 14 -8.28 -5.53 -18.21
N LYS A 15 -9.30 -6.15 -18.82
CA LYS A 15 -9.72 -5.94 -20.21
C LYS A 15 -10.63 -4.70 -20.39
N LYS A 16 -11.15 -4.10 -19.32
CA LYS A 16 -12.08 -2.95 -19.34
C LYS A 16 -11.54 -1.83 -18.42
N GLN A 17 -10.90 -0.81 -18.99
CA GLN A 17 -10.29 0.32 -18.25
C GLN A 17 -11.24 1.02 -17.26
N GLU A 18 -12.55 0.96 -17.48
CA GLU A 18 -13.59 1.57 -16.62
C GLU A 18 -13.69 0.92 -15.22
N CYS A 19 -13.10 -0.25 -14.99
CA CYS A 19 -13.20 -1.01 -13.74
C CYS A 19 -11.87 -1.06 -12.94
N LEU A 20 -10.87 -0.25 -13.30
CA LEU A 20 -9.54 -0.32 -12.67
C LEU A 20 -9.54 0.01 -11.16
N LEU A 21 -10.35 0.97 -10.71
CA LEU A 21 -10.44 1.29 -9.27
C LEU A 21 -11.04 0.13 -8.47
N GLU A 22 -12.07 -0.53 -9.00
CA GLU A 22 -12.65 -1.74 -8.41
C GLU A 22 -11.61 -2.86 -8.36
N LEU A 23 -10.79 -3.00 -9.41
CA LEU A 23 -9.70 -3.98 -9.44
C LEU A 23 -8.68 -3.75 -8.33
N LEU A 24 -8.24 -2.51 -8.14
CA LEU A 24 -7.25 -2.17 -7.12
C LEU A 24 -7.80 -2.39 -5.70
N GLN A 25 -9.09 -2.09 -5.48
CA GLN A 25 -9.79 -2.38 -4.22
C GLN A 25 -9.96 -3.88 -3.98
N MET A 26 -10.25 -4.67 -5.02
CA MET A 26 -10.30 -6.12 -4.90
C MET A 26 -8.91 -6.69 -4.60
N LEU A 27 -7.89 -6.24 -5.33
CA LEU A 27 -6.52 -6.66 -5.10
C LEU A 27 -6.04 -6.31 -3.70
N SER A 28 -6.36 -5.12 -3.16
CA SER A 28 -5.93 -4.74 -1.81
C SER A 28 -6.54 -5.60 -0.70
N ARG A 29 -7.75 -6.16 -0.92
CA ARG A 29 -8.39 -7.09 0.04
C ARG A 29 -7.71 -8.46 0.07
N GLU A 30 -7.13 -8.85 -1.05
CA GLU A 30 -6.50 -10.16 -1.24
C GLU A 30 -4.97 -10.11 -1.05
N ALA A 31 -4.37 -8.95 -1.29
CA ALA A 31 -2.93 -8.74 -1.23
C ALA A 31 -2.47 -8.47 0.20
N MET A 32 -2.44 -9.51 1.02
CA MET A 32 -1.71 -9.48 2.30
C MET A 32 -0.21 -9.60 2.07
N ILE A 33 0.18 -10.36 1.05
CA ILE A 33 1.55 -10.77 0.78
C ILE A 33 1.74 -10.88 -0.73
N TYR A 34 2.91 -10.50 -1.23
CA TYR A 34 3.35 -10.83 -2.58
C TYR A 34 4.54 -11.77 -2.57
N TYR A 35 4.59 -12.60 -3.60
CA TYR A 35 5.77 -13.35 -3.96
C TYR A 35 6.58 -12.54 -4.96
N CYS A 36 7.89 -12.46 -4.72
CA CYS A 36 8.79 -11.67 -5.52
C CYS A 36 9.95 -12.54 -6.03
N PRO A 37 10.20 -12.58 -7.34
CA PRO A 37 11.43 -13.13 -7.89
C PRO A 37 12.62 -12.24 -7.52
N CYS A 38 13.74 -12.87 -7.19
CA CYS A 38 14.99 -12.19 -6.86
C CYS A 38 16.16 -12.70 -7.72
N ASP A 39 16.95 -11.75 -8.22
CA ASP A 39 18.20 -12.03 -8.96
C ASP A 39 19.38 -12.23 -8.00
N SER A 40 19.30 -11.70 -6.78
CA SER A 40 20.24 -11.87 -5.67
C SER A 40 19.51 -11.77 -4.32
N GLU A 41 20.18 -12.05 -3.18
CA GLU A 41 19.55 -12.05 -1.84
C GLU A 41 18.73 -10.79 -1.51
N ASN A 42 19.04 -9.63 -2.11
CA ASN A 42 18.35 -8.36 -1.86
C ASN A 42 17.90 -7.60 -3.11
N SER A 43 17.97 -8.20 -4.31
CA SER A 43 17.58 -7.52 -5.55
C SER A 43 16.33 -8.14 -6.16
N LEU A 44 15.24 -7.36 -6.17
CA LEU A 44 14.02 -7.67 -6.90
C LEU A 44 14.33 -7.81 -8.39
N ALA A 45 13.84 -8.88 -9.00
CA ALA A 45 13.96 -9.11 -10.43
C ALA A 45 13.16 -8.08 -11.22
N LYS A 46 13.71 -7.70 -12.37
CA LYS A 46 13.16 -6.63 -13.20
C LYS A 46 13.08 -7.06 -14.65
N VAL A 47 11.97 -6.74 -15.30
CA VAL A 47 11.76 -7.00 -16.73
C VAL A 47 11.75 -5.68 -17.48
N ILE A 48 12.30 -5.68 -18.70
CA ILE A 48 12.29 -4.54 -19.60
C ILE A 48 11.24 -4.77 -20.68
N ILE A 49 10.23 -3.91 -20.74
CA ILE A 49 9.18 -3.91 -21.76
C ILE A 49 9.18 -2.52 -22.41
N ASN A 50 9.35 -2.45 -23.73
CA ASN A 50 9.37 -1.17 -24.47
C ASN A 50 10.37 -0.15 -23.89
N LYS A 51 11.57 -0.60 -23.50
CA LYS A 51 12.63 0.19 -22.83
C LYS A 51 12.29 0.65 -21.41
N ASN A 52 11.11 0.35 -20.88
CA ASN A 52 10.71 0.65 -19.51
C ASN A 52 10.98 -0.54 -18.60
N LYS A 53 11.45 -0.25 -17.38
CA LYS A 53 11.82 -1.25 -16.39
C LYS A 53 10.71 -1.40 -15.35
N TYR A 54 10.28 -2.63 -15.12
CA TYR A 54 9.25 -2.97 -14.14
C TYR A 54 9.76 -4.03 -13.17
N VAL A 55 9.34 -3.97 -11.91
CA VAL A 55 9.52 -5.07 -10.96
C VAL A 55 8.39 -6.08 -11.17
N VAL A 56 8.71 -7.37 -11.07
CA VAL A 56 7.69 -8.42 -11.16
C VAL A 56 7.32 -8.85 -9.75
N ILE A 57 6.03 -8.98 -9.48
CA ILE A 57 5.47 -9.55 -8.25
C ILE A 57 4.31 -10.48 -8.61
N ALA A 58 3.88 -11.34 -7.69
CA ALA A 58 2.69 -12.15 -7.87
C ALA A 58 1.93 -12.37 -6.58
N THR A 59 0.63 -12.61 -6.70
CA THR A 59 -0.24 -12.93 -5.56
C THR A 59 -0.10 -14.37 -5.09
N SER A 60 0.60 -15.23 -5.85
CA SER A 60 0.95 -16.59 -5.41
C SER A 60 2.30 -17.06 -5.96
N LYS A 61 2.92 -18.02 -5.27
CA LYS A 61 4.22 -18.60 -5.66
C LYS A 61 4.10 -19.48 -6.89
N GLU A 62 2.96 -20.14 -7.07
CA GLU A 62 2.66 -21.01 -8.21
C GLU A 62 2.73 -20.22 -9.51
N ILE A 63 2.07 -19.06 -9.57
CA ILE A 63 2.07 -18.16 -10.73
C ILE A 63 3.50 -17.79 -11.14
N LEU A 64 4.36 -17.41 -10.20
CA LEU A 64 5.76 -17.11 -10.52
C LEU A 64 6.55 -18.33 -10.97
N THR A 65 6.25 -19.49 -10.40
CA THR A 65 6.96 -20.74 -10.73
C THR A 65 6.64 -21.17 -12.15
N GLU A 66 5.39 -21.01 -12.58
CA GLU A 66 4.96 -21.26 -13.94
C GLU A 66 5.58 -20.27 -14.93
N SER A 67 5.84 -19.03 -14.51
CA SER A 67 6.45 -17.98 -15.34
C SER A 67 7.98 -17.89 -15.24
N LYS A 68 8.64 -18.84 -14.56
CA LYS A 68 10.10 -18.85 -14.36
C LYS A 68 10.90 -18.89 -15.65
N HIS A 69 10.41 -19.52 -16.71
CA HIS A 69 11.11 -19.57 -17.99
C HIS A 69 11.27 -18.19 -18.65
N TYR A 70 10.46 -17.20 -18.25
CA TYR A 70 10.60 -15.82 -18.69
C TYR A 70 11.50 -14.98 -17.79
N LEU A 71 11.91 -15.51 -16.62
CA LEU A 71 12.57 -14.78 -15.57
C LEU A 71 13.88 -15.47 -15.18
N ASN A 72 15.02 -14.83 -15.44
CA ASN A 72 16.33 -15.35 -15.05
C ASN A 72 16.57 -15.15 -13.53
N ILE A 73 15.90 -15.97 -12.70
CA ILE A 73 15.80 -15.75 -11.25
C ILE A 73 16.48 -16.85 -10.44
N ASN A 74 16.99 -16.46 -9.27
CA ASN A 74 17.70 -17.36 -8.36
C ASN A 74 16.84 -17.81 -7.17
N ASN A 75 15.87 -16.98 -6.75
CA ASN A 75 15.00 -17.28 -5.63
C ASN A 75 13.62 -16.61 -5.79
N ILE A 76 12.62 -17.11 -5.05
CA ILE A 76 11.33 -16.45 -4.85
C ILE A 76 11.15 -16.23 -3.35
N ILE A 77 10.92 -14.99 -2.96
CA ILE A 77 10.70 -14.59 -1.57
C ILE A 77 9.26 -14.16 -1.35
N GLU A 78 8.77 -14.40 -0.14
CA GLU A 78 7.47 -13.94 0.34
C GLU A 78 7.65 -12.62 1.09
N VAL A 79 6.90 -11.58 0.75
CA VAL A 79 7.06 -10.22 1.30
C VAL A 79 5.70 -9.58 1.54
N ASP A 80 5.56 -8.92 2.69
CA ASP A 80 4.40 -8.06 3.01
C ASP A 80 4.13 -7.04 1.88
N ALA A 81 2.85 -6.91 1.53
CA ALA A 81 2.39 -6.04 0.45
C ALA A 81 2.78 -4.57 0.64
N ILE A 82 2.70 -4.06 1.88
CA ILE A 82 3.08 -2.69 2.19
C ILE A 82 4.57 -2.49 1.90
N SER A 83 5.41 -3.40 2.39
CA SER A 83 6.86 -3.31 2.30
C SER A 83 7.36 -3.39 0.87
N ILE A 84 6.83 -4.32 0.06
CA ILE A 84 7.26 -4.45 -1.33
C ILE A 84 6.81 -3.28 -2.20
N ILE A 85 5.54 -2.85 -2.09
CA ILE A 85 5.03 -1.73 -2.88
C ILE A 85 5.77 -0.45 -2.50
N ARG A 86 6.00 -0.21 -1.21
CA ARG A 86 6.84 0.88 -0.70
C ARG A 86 8.24 0.88 -1.32
N ASN A 87 8.89 -0.27 -1.34
CA ASN A 87 10.22 -0.40 -1.91
C ASN A 87 10.19 -0.03 -3.40
N ILE A 88 9.24 -0.58 -4.16
CA ILE A 88 9.06 -0.29 -5.58
C ILE A 88 8.84 1.21 -5.82
N LEU A 89 7.96 1.87 -5.07
CA LEU A 89 7.66 3.30 -5.20
C LEU A 89 8.86 4.21 -4.89
N ARG A 90 9.84 3.71 -4.12
CA ARG A 90 11.08 4.44 -3.82
C ARG A 90 12.17 4.21 -4.88
N MET A 91 12.03 3.20 -5.73
CA MET A 91 12.94 2.90 -6.83
C MET A 91 12.70 3.80 -8.04
N GLU A 92 13.74 4.07 -8.82
CA GLU A 92 13.65 4.76 -10.11
C GLU A 92 13.24 3.76 -11.21
N ILE A 93 11.99 3.28 -11.16
CA ILE A 93 11.43 2.33 -12.13
C ILE A 93 10.02 2.74 -12.57
N GLN A 94 9.53 2.15 -13.66
CA GLN A 94 8.25 2.54 -14.27
C GLN A 94 7.03 2.01 -13.52
N GLY A 95 7.19 0.95 -12.72
CA GLY A 95 6.14 0.37 -11.90
C GLY A 95 6.30 -1.12 -11.69
N ALA A 96 5.19 -1.85 -11.62
CA ALA A 96 5.16 -3.27 -11.32
C ALA A 96 4.33 -4.07 -12.35
N ILE A 97 4.71 -5.33 -12.56
CA ILE A 97 3.90 -6.32 -13.23
C ILE A 97 3.46 -7.33 -12.19
N ILE A 98 2.14 -7.47 -12.03
CA ILE A 98 1.52 -8.46 -11.15
C ILE A 98 1.11 -9.66 -11.99
N ASN A 99 1.49 -10.86 -11.56
CA ASN A 99 1.14 -12.13 -12.21
C ASN A 99 1.60 -12.21 -13.69
N LEU A 100 2.88 -11.92 -13.94
CA LEU A 100 3.48 -11.98 -15.28
C LEU A 100 3.24 -13.34 -15.95
N GLY A 101 2.88 -13.34 -17.25
CA GLY A 101 2.75 -14.55 -18.06
C GLY A 101 1.45 -15.33 -17.86
N ASP A 102 0.56 -14.84 -16.99
CA ASP A 102 -0.79 -15.37 -16.77
C ASP A 102 -1.83 -14.52 -17.53
N GLU A 103 -3.01 -15.10 -17.81
CA GLU A 103 -4.13 -14.37 -18.44
C GLU A 103 -4.60 -13.16 -17.60
N SER A 104 -4.28 -13.16 -16.30
CA SER A 104 -4.59 -12.11 -15.32
C SER A 104 -3.51 -11.06 -15.15
N GLN A 105 -2.50 -11.03 -16.03
CA GLN A 105 -1.38 -10.09 -15.92
C GLN A 105 -1.86 -8.63 -15.84
N LEU A 106 -1.41 -7.93 -14.80
CA LEU A 106 -1.68 -6.52 -14.60
C LEU A 106 -0.37 -5.73 -14.61
N VAL A 107 -0.28 -4.74 -15.51
CA VAL A 107 0.86 -3.82 -15.57
C VAL A 107 0.42 -2.51 -14.95
N LEU A 108 1.06 -2.15 -13.84
CA LEU A 108 0.81 -0.92 -13.11
C LEU A 108 2.00 0.01 -13.28
N ASP A 109 1.75 1.21 -13.79
CA ASP A 109 2.73 2.29 -13.69
C ASP A 109 2.84 2.80 -12.24
N THR A 110 3.77 3.72 -11.98
CA THR A 110 3.96 4.30 -10.64
C THR A 110 2.70 4.97 -10.09
N ASN A 111 1.86 5.60 -10.93
CA ASN A 111 0.65 6.28 -10.47
C ASN A 111 -0.39 5.26 -10.03
N MET A 112 -0.62 4.22 -10.82
CA MET A 112 -1.54 3.14 -10.46
C MET A 112 -1.02 2.33 -9.28
N LEU A 113 0.29 2.15 -9.16
CA LEU A 113 0.90 1.49 -8.01
C LEU A 113 0.72 2.32 -6.73
N LYS A 114 0.77 3.66 -6.79
CA LYS A 114 0.43 4.53 -5.66
C LYS A 114 -1.04 4.38 -5.26
N LEU A 115 -1.95 4.25 -6.22
CA LEU A 115 -3.36 4.01 -5.93
C LEU A 115 -3.53 2.66 -5.22
N LEU A 116 -2.94 1.57 -5.75
CA LEU A 116 -2.94 0.27 -5.08
C LEU A 116 -2.36 0.36 -3.67
N TYR A 117 -1.27 1.10 -3.50
CA TYR A 117 -0.63 1.28 -2.21
C TYR A 117 -1.55 1.93 -1.18
N ARG A 118 -2.29 2.98 -1.59
CA ARG A 118 -3.31 3.61 -0.74
C ARG A 118 -4.39 2.61 -0.34
N GLU A 119 -4.90 1.83 -1.29
CA GLU A 119 -5.94 0.83 -0.98
C GLU A 119 -5.42 -0.24 0.00
N VAL A 120 -4.17 -0.69 -0.16
CA VAL A 120 -3.53 -1.64 0.78
C VAL A 120 -3.38 -1.03 2.17
N ILE A 121 -2.98 0.25 2.27
CA ILE A 121 -2.87 0.95 3.55
C ILE A 121 -4.25 1.08 4.21
N VAL A 122 -5.27 1.50 3.47
CA VAL A 122 -6.66 1.60 3.99
C VAL A 122 -7.14 0.24 4.51
N MET A 123 -6.82 -0.85 3.82
CA MET A 123 -7.16 -2.20 4.27
C MET A 123 -6.36 -2.63 5.51
N ASP A 124 -5.07 -2.32 5.61
CA ASP A 124 -4.26 -2.62 6.80
C ASP A 124 -4.76 -1.86 8.03
N LEU A 125 -5.10 -0.59 7.83
CA LEU A 125 -5.74 0.28 8.81
C LEU A 125 -7.06 -0.32 9.31
N TYR A 126 -7.91 -0.77 8.39
CA TYR A 126 -9.17 -1.45 8.71
C TYR A 126 -8.93 -2.72 9.54
N ILE A 127 -8.05 -3.62 9.08
CA ILE A 127 -7.77 -4.90 9.73
C ILE A 127 -7.19 -4.72 11.14
N LYS A 128 -6.29 -3.74 11.33
CA LYS A 128 -5.70 -3.44 12.64
C LYS A 128 -6.65 -2.68 13.57
N GLY A 129 -7.71 -2.07 13.05
CA GLY A 129 -8.68 -1.29 13.82
C GLY A 129 -8.17 0.08 14.28
N GLY A 130 -7.01 0.53 13.78
CA GLY A 130 -6.40 1.79 14.18
C GLY A 130 -5.01 2.01 13.57
N ALA A 131 -4.31 3.02 14.08
CA ALA A 131 -2.95 3.35 13.70
C ALA A 131 -2.15 3.85 14.90
N TYR A 132 -0.82 3.85 14.75
CA TYR A 132 0.07 4.54 15.67
C TYR A 132 0.07 6.04 15.37
N VAL A 133 -0.04 6.85 16.41
CA VAL A 133 0.05 8.31 16.34
C VAL A 133 1.08 8.82 17.33
N ILE A 134 1.68 9.95 17.02
CA ILE A 134 2.54 10.68 17.95
C ILE A 134 1.63 11.60 18.76
N GLN A 135 1.56 11.40 20.08
CA GLN A 135 0.76 12.23 20.98
C GLN A 135 1.68 13.03 21.92
N ASN A 136 1.51 14.35 21.92
CA ASN A 136 2.14 15.23 22.89
C ASN A 136 1.09 15.80 23.84
N ASN A 137 1.22 15.53 25.13
CA ASN A 137 0.17 15.77 26.13
C ASN A 137 -1.15 15.08 25.73
N LYS A 138 -2.20 15.84 25.41
CA LYS A 138 -3.51 15.34 24.99
C LYS A 138 -3.75 15.46 23.48
N ASP A 139 -2.80 16.01 22.72
CA ASP A 139 -2.99 16.37 21.31
C ASP A 139 -2.17 15.46 20.38
N TYR A 140 -2.72 15.13 19.22
CA TYR A 140 -1.99 14.36 18.20
C TYR A 140 -1.15 15.28 17.32
N LEU A 141 -0.04 14.75 16.82
CA LEU A 141 0.82 15.48 15.89
C LEU A 141 0.07 15.76 14.57
N LEU A 142 -0.22 17.04 14.36
CA LEU A 142 -0.74 17.58 13.12
C LEU A 142 0.40 18.16 12.29
N VAL A 143 0.27 18.07 10.97
CA VAL A 143 1.23 18.60 10.02
C VAL A 143 0.50 19.54 9.06
N ASP A 144 0.91 20.80 9.01
CA ASP A 144 0.38 21.78 8.07
C ASP A 144 1.35 21.96 6.88
N VAL A 145 0.85 21.76 5.65
CA VAL A 145 1.61 21.95 4.40
C VAL A 145 0.80 22.83 3.47
N GLU A 146 1.34 23.98 3.06
CA GLU A 146 0.68 24.91 2.13
C GLU A 146 -0.75 25.30 2.57
N GLY A 147 -0.99 25.37 3.88
CA GLY A 147 -2.31 25.69 4.46
C GLY A 147 -3.28 24.51 4.55
N ILE A 148 -2.86 23.30 4.14
CA ILE A 148 -3.62 22.06 4.27
C ILE A 148 -3.15 21.33 5.52
N ARG A 149 -4.10 20.86 6.33
CA ARG A 149 -3.83 20.20 7.60
C ARG A 149 -3.98 18.69 7.50
N TYR A 150 -2.98 17.97 7.96
CA TYR A 150 -2.97 16.51 7.96
C TYR A 150 -2.76 15.95 9.37
N LEU A 151 -3.40 14.81 9.63
CA LEU A 151 -3.13 14.00 10.83
C LEU A 151 -2.19 12.87 10.47
N ASN A 152 -1.02 12.84 11.10
CA ASN A 152 -0.02 11.83 10.80
C ASN A 152 -0.33 10.51 11.49
N ILE A 153 -0.22 9.42 10.73
CA ILE A 153 -0.42 8.05 11.20
C ILE A 153 0.76 7.17 10.78
N ALA A 154 1.01 6.10 11.53
CA ALA A 154 1.88 5.01 11.12
C ALA A 154 1.23 3.64 11.34
N LEU A 155 1.63 2.68 10.51
CA LEU A 155 1.11 1.30 10.55
C LEU A 155 1.83 0.42 11.56
N THR A 156 3.00 0.87 12.05
CA THR A 156 3.82 0.22 13.05
C THR A 156 4.41 1.26 14.01
N GLU A 157 4.72 0.83 15.22
CA GLU A 157 5.39 1.66 16.22
C GLU A 157 6.76 2.16 15.72
N ASP A 158 7.52 1.28 15.06
CA ASP A 158 8.83 1.60 14.48
C ASP A 158 8.76 2.70 13.41
N ASP A 159 7.72 2.69 12.56
CA ASP A 159 7.53 3.73 11.55
C ASP A 159 7.19 5.07 12.23
N SER A 160 6.39 5.07 13.30
CA SER A 160 6.16 6.27 14.13
C SER A 160 7.42 6.76 14.84
N GLU A 161 8.27 5.87 15.36
CA GLU A 161 9.54 6.24 16.03
C GLU A 161 10.51 6.89 15.04
N LYS A 162 10.58 6.35 13.82
CA LYS A 162 11.38 6.95 12.74
C LYS A 162 10.88 8.35 12.41
N LEU A 163 9.57 8.51 12.22
CA LEU A 163 8.97 9.80 11.90
C LEU A 163 9.19 10.82 13.03
N LYS A 164 8.95 10.43 14.28
CA LYS A 164 9.15 11.29 15.45
C LYS A 164 10.58 11.83 15.51
N LYS A 165 11.58 10.98 15.21
CA LYS A 165 13.00 11.39 15.09
C LYS A 165 13.24 12.30 13.89
N GLU A 166 12.70 11.97 12.72
CA GLU A 166 12.82 12.78 11.49
C GLU A 166 12.24 14.19 11.66
N LEU A 167 11.15 14.33 12.40
CA LEU A 167 10.50 15.62 12.67
C LEU A 167 11.03 16.33 13.93
N ASN A 168 11.95 15.71 14.68
CA ASN A 168 12.43 16.21 15.97
C ASN A 168 11.30 16.52 16.98
N GLU A 169 10.26 15.69 16.96
CA GLU A 169 9.05 15.86 17.78
C GLU A 169 9.16 15.18 19.14
N LYS A 170 8.49 15.76 20.15
CA LYS A 170 8.36 15.17 21.49
C LYS A 170 6.98 14.54 21.63
N GLY A 171 6.90 13.42 22.35
CA GLY A 171 5.63 12.77 22.60
C GLY A 171 5.75 11.26 22.76
N ASN A 172 4.64 10.66 23.18
CA ASN A 172 4.49 9.22 23.25
C ASN A 172 3.95 8.71 21.92
N ILE A 173 4.39 7.52 21.52
CA ILE A 173 3.79 6.81 20.40
C ILE A 173 2.75 5.88 20.98
N LEU A 174 1.53 6.03 20.49
CA LEU A 174 0.39 5.29 21.01
C LEU A 174 -0.40 4.73 19.84
N PHE A 175 -0.82 3.48 19.98
CA PHE A 175 -1.84 2.93 19.11
C PHE A 175 -3.20 3.54 19.47
N LYS A 176 -3.92 4.04 18.46
CA LYS A 176 -5.23 4.66 18.61
C LYS A 176 -6.22 4.06 17.65
N SER A 177 -7.41 3.77 18.18
CA SER A 177 -8.49 3.20 17.39
C SER A 177 -9.09 4.23 16.45
N TRP A 178 -9.77 3.77 15.40
CA TRP A 178 -10.57 4.63 14.52
C TRP A 178 -11.58 5.48 15.28
N LYS A 179 -12.18 4.94 16.34
CA LYS A 179 -13.15 5.65 17.20
C LYS A 179 -12.53 6.84 17.93
N GLU A 180 -11.22 6.89 18.07
CA GLU A 180 -10.49 8.03 18.64
C GLU A 180 -9.94 8.96 17.55
N ILE A 181 -9.39 8.38 16.48
CA ILE A 181 -8.77 9.12 15.37
C ILE A 181 -9.81 9.94 14.60
N PHE A 182 -10.96 9.35 14.24
CA PHE A 182 -11.97 10.02 13.41
C PHE A 182 -12.60 11.26 14.06
N PRO A 183 -13.09 11.20 15.31
CA PRO A 183 -13.62 12.40 15.95
C PRO A 183 -12.58 13.51 16.06
N TYR A 184 -11.32 13.17 16.36
CA TYR A 184 -10.24 14.13 16.41
C TYR A 184 -9.97 14.77 15.03
N PHE A 185 -9.90 13.95 13.98
CA PHE A 185 -9.75 14.39 12.59
C PHE A 185 -10.83 15.42 12.18
N VAL A 186 -12.09 15.13 12.50
CA VAL A 186 -13.23 16.01 12.22
C VAL A 186 -13.15 17.32 13.02
N VAL A 187 -12.93 17.22 14.33
CA VAL A 187 -12.88 18.40 15.23
C VAL A 187 -11.73 19.34 14.86
N THR A 188 -10.59 18.79 14.44
CA THR A 188 -9.40 19.56 14.05
C THR A 188 -9.42 20.04 12.60
N LYS A 189 -10.47 19.69 11.84
CA LYS A 189 -10.67 20.02 10.42
C LYS A 189 -9.49 19.60 9.55
N CYS A 190 -8.98 18.39 9.78
CA CYS A 190 -7.97 17.80 8.93
C CYS A 190 -8.55 17.49 7.54
N ASN A 191 -7.71 17.56 6.51
CA ASN A 191 -8.07 17.25 5.13
C ASN A 191 -7.83 15.78 4.78
N ALA A 192 -6.76 15.18 5.32
CA ALA A 192 -6.41 13.78 5.08
C ALA A 192 -5.64 13.17 6.25
N LEU A 193 -5.73 11.85 6.41
CA LEU A 193 -4.71 11.11 7.15
C LEU A 193 -3.49 10.99 6.25
N ILE A 194 -2.30 11.13 6.82
CA ILE A 194 -1.03 11.07 6.08
C ILE A 194 -0.13 9.97 6.62
N TYR A 195 0.30 9.08 5.72
CA TYR A 195 1.27 8.01 6.01
C TYR A 195 2.58 8.25 5.24
N ASN A 196 3.72 7.91 5.87
CA ASN A 196 5.07 8.14 5.34
C ASN A 196 5.30 9.59 4.87
N PHE A 197 4.90 10.55 5.71
CA PHE A 197 5.13 11.97 5.47
C PHE A 197 6.59 12.27 5.09
N ASN A 198 6.79 13.19 4.15
CA ASN A 198 8.09 13.57 3.57
C ASN A 198 8.86 12.47 2.83
N LYS A 199 8.22 11.34 2.49
CA LYS A 199 8.83 10.26 1.71
C LYS A 199 8.23 10.16 0.30
N LYS A 200 8.98 9.58 -0.65
CA LYS A 200 8.54 9.42 -2.06
C LYS A 200 7.24 8.60 -2.19
N ASP A 201 7.01 7.71 -1.23
CA ASP A 201 5.87 6.81 -1.08
C ASP A 201 4.80 7.36 -0.11
N MET A 202 4.78 8.68 0.13
CA MET A 202 3.74 9.32 0.93
C MET A 202 2.35 8.99 0.40
N VAL A 203 1.43 8.72 1.32
CA VAL A 203 0.02 8.41 1.01
C VAL A 203 -0.90 9.33 1.80
N LEU A 204 -1.89 9.87 1.08
CA LEU A 204 -2.99 10.65 1.64
C LEU A 204 -4.27 9.81 1.57
N ILE A 205 -5.00 9.79 2.69
CA ILE A 205 -6.30 9.12 2.81
C ILE A 205 -7.33 10.19 3.16
N GLU A 206 -8.13 10.54 2.17
CA GLU A 206 -9.17 11.58 2.22
C GLU A 206 -10.58 10.96 2.32
N GLU A 207 -11.61 11.79 2.48
CA GLU A 207 -13.00 11.38 2.23
C GLU A 207 -13.15 10.91 0.76
N PRO A 208 -13.92 9.85 0.45
CA PRO A 208 -14.85 9.10 1.31
C PRO A 208 -14.25 7.86 2.01
N TYR A 209 -12.94 7.60 1.88
CA TYR A 209 -12.31 6.41 2.47
C TYR A 209 -12.41 6.38 4.00
N LEU A 210 -12.34 7.57 4.59
CA LEU A 210 -12.54 7.81 6.00
C LEU A 210 -13.97 7.44 6.43
N GLY A 211 -15.00 7.87 5.68
CA GLY A 211 -16.38 7.42 5.88
C GLY A 211 -16.54 5.90 5.83
N TRP A 212 -15.92 5.21 4.86
CA TRP A 212 -15.99 3.74 4.76
C TRP A 212 -15.39 3.02 5.98
N LEU A 213 -14.25 3.51 6.49
CA LEU A 213 -13.62 2.96 7.70
C LEU A 213 -14.50 3.16 8.95
N TYR A 214 -15.26 4.26 9.02
CA TYR A 214 -16.15 4.56 10.12
C TYR A 214 -17.45 3.73 10.08
N ASP A 215 -18.07 3.61 8.90
CA ASP A 215 -19.38 2.96 8.71
C ASP A 215 -19.31 1.42 8.56
N SER A 216 -18.11 0.82 8.56
CA SER A 216 -17.97 -0.62 8.33
C SER A 216 -18.72 -1.45 9.38
N PRO A 217 -19.57 -2.42 8.98
CA PRO A 217 -20.51 -3.13 9.87
C PRO A 217 -19.86 -4.17 10.80
N PHE A 218 -18.55 -4.36 10.76
CA PHE A 218 -17.80 -5.29 11.61
C PHE A 218 -17.28 -4.63 12.90
N GLN A 219 -18.01 -3.63 13.40
CA GLN A 219 -17.76 -2.92 14.67
C GLN A 219 -17.92 -3.79 15.91
#